data_AF-A0AAE1SB13-F1
#
_entry.id   AF-A0AAE1SB13-F1
#
_cell.length_a   1.000
_cell.length_b   1.000
_cell.length_c   1.000
_cell.angle_alpha   90.00
_cell.angle_beta   90.00
_cell.angle_gamma   90.00
#
_symmetry.space_group_name_H-M   'P 1'
#
loop_
_entity.id
_entity.type
_entity.pdbx_description
1 polymer ?
#
loop_
_entity_poly.entity_id
_entity_poly.type
_entity_poly.pdbx_seq_one_letter_code
_entity_poly.pdbx_strand_id
1 'polypeptide(L)'
;MANLQHGKEFHCYLTRREGFEEHLLLWNLLVDMYARSGKIVVARKLFNLMSKKDAVTYTSLIAGYGIQAEMWATLLRAGKIHRNTEIGEWAAEKLLELRPDNPGYYLLIANMYADARRWNKLAKVRTVMRDFRVRKSPGCAWVDTGSGFSPFLVSDTFSGQTNDIYCLLGGLNRQMKDTGHLTTEDSSSEEELCEGLL
;
A
#
# COMPACT_ATOMS: atom_id res chain seq x y z
N MET A 1 -5.53 -22.22 -9.22
CA MET A 1 -5.32 -22.68 -7.83
C MET A 1 -4.25 -23.78 -7.85
N ALA A 2 -3.03 -23.51 -7.40
CA ALA A 2 -2.02 -24.55 -7.26
C ALA A 2 -2.44 -25.49 -6.13
N ASN A 3 -2.57 -26.78 -6.42
CA ASN A 3 -3.05 -27.78 -5.46
C ASN A 3 -1.96 -28.05 -4.40
N LEU A 4 -2.02 -27.30 -3.29
CA LEU A 4 -1.05 -27.34 -2.21
C LEU A 4 -0.88 -28.74 -1.59
N GLN A 5 -1.91 -29.58 -1.67
CA GLN A 5 -1.86 -30.95 -1.15
C GLN A 5 -0.86 -31.81 -1.95
N HIS A 6 -0.96 -31.79 -3.27
CA HIS A 6 -0.01 -32.50 -4.14
C HIS A 6 1.40 -31.93 -4.00
N GLY A 7 1.53 -30.61 -3.82
CA GLY A 7 2.81 -29.96 -3.57
C GLY A 7 3.50 -30.41 -2.27
N LYS A 8 2.73 -30.72 -1.22
CA LYS A 8 3.26 -31.28 0.04
C LYS A 8 3.69 -32.73 -0.10
N GLU A 9 2.91 -33.54 -0.80
CA GLU A 9 3.24 -34.94 -1.10
C GLU A 9 4.51 -35.02 -1.93
N PHE A 10 4.62 -34.18 -2.96
CA PHE A 10 5.81 -34.06 -3.79
C PHE A 10 7.03 -33.57 -3.00
N HIS A 11 6.85 -32.58 -2.11
CA HIS A 11 7.91 -32.13 -1.20
C HIS A 11 8.39 -33.29 -0.31
N CYS A 12 7.48 -34.01 0.37
CA CYS A 12 7.84 -35.18 1.18
C CYS A 12 8.56 -36.25 0.36
N TYR A 13 8.12 -36.49 -0.88
CA TYR A 13 8.75 -37.46 -1.76
C TYR A 13 10.20 -37.09 -2.09
N LEU A 14 10.44 -35.82 -2.43
CA LEU A 14 11.78 -35.33 -2.78
C LEU A 14 12.73 -35.28 -1.59
N THR A 15 12.26 -34.87 -0.40
CA THR A 15 13.12 -34.79 0.80
C THR A 15 13.50 -36.16 1.36
N ARG A 16 12.73 -37.22 1.04
CA ARG A 16 12.97 -38.58 1.55
C ARG A 16 13.85 -39.43 0.63
N ARG A 17 14.12 -38.97 -0.59
CA ARG A 17 14.88 -39.72 -1.60
C ARG A 17 16.24 -39.07 -1.79
N GLU A 18 17.30 -39.84 -1.60
CA GLU A 18 18.66 -39.40 -1.96
C GLU A 18 18.77 -39.27 -3.50
N GLY A 19 19.57 -38.29 -3.95
CA GLY A 19 19.84 -38.04 -5.38
C GLY A 19 19.03 -36.91 -6.04
N PHE A 20 18.02 -36.35 -5.36
CA PHE A 20 17.23 -35.23 -5.91
C PHE A 20 17.71 -33.83 -5.51
N GLU A 21 18.74 -33.74 -4.67
CA GLU A 21 19.26 -32.45 -4.19
C GLU A 21 19.84 -31.57 -5.31
N GLU A 22 20.38 -32.19 -6.37
CA GLU A 22 20.96 -31.45 -7.50
C GLU A 22 19.97 -31.11 -8.61
N HIS A 23 18.74 -31.65 -8.56
CA HIS A 23 17.74 -31.45 -9.60
C HIS A 23 17.04 -30.09 -9.47
N LEU A 24 17.72 -29.04 -9.97
CA LEU A 24 17.29 -27.64 -9.89
C LEU A 24 15.84 -27.39 -10.32
N LEU A 25 15.37 -28.07 -11.38
CA LEU A 25 14.00 -27.95 -11.88
C LEU A 25 12.94 -28.35 -10.84
N LEU A 26 13.20 -29.39 -10.06
CA LEU A 26 12.26 -29.90 -9.05
C LEU A 26 12.16 -28.96 -7.86
N TRP A 27 13.30 -28.39 -7.46
CA TRP A 27 13.35 -27.38 -6.40
C TRP A 27 12.72 -26.06 -6.84
N ASN A 28 12.96 -25.61 -8.08
CA ASN A 28 12.29 -24.45 -8.66
C ASN A 28 10.77 -24.62 -8.66
N LEU A 29 10.27 -25.80 -9.06
CA LEU A 29 8.83 -26.11 -9.02
C LEU A 29 8.26 -26.04 -7.60
N LEU A 30 8.99 -26.56 -6.60
CA LEU A 30 8.56 -26.47 -5.20
C LEU A 30 8.54 -25.03 -4.70
N VAL A 31 9.61 -24.26 -4.92
CA VAL A 31 9.70 -22.85 -4.52
C VAL A 31 8.55 -22.05 -5.14
N ASP A 32 8.33 -22.22 -6.44
CA ASP A 32 7.28 -21.57 -7.20
C ASP A 32 5.87 -21.95 -6.68
N MET A 33 5.63 -23.24 -6.44
CA MET A 33 4.35 -23.73 -5.91
C MET A 33 4.06 -23.14 -4.52
N TYR A 34 5.01 -23.21 -3.58
CA TYR A 34 4.83 -22.65 -2.25
C TYR A 34 4.70 -21.11 -2.29
N ALA A 35 5.41 -20.44 -3.20
CA ALA A 35 5.32 -19.01 -3.42
C ALA A 35 3.92 -18.59 -3.91
N ARG A 36 3.41 -19.22 -4.98
CA ARG A 36 2.08 -18.96 -5.54
C ARG A 36 0.93 -19.36 -4.60
N SER A 37 1.14 -20.35 -3.74
CA SER A 37 0.18 -20.74 -2.70
C SER A 37 0.22 -19.84 -1.45
N GLY A 38 0.97 -18.73 -1.47
CA GLY A 38 1.04 -17.77 -0.36
C GLY A 38 1.82 -18.28 0.86
N LYS A 39 2.47 -19.45 0.76
CA LYS A 39 3.32 -20.04 1.80
C LYS A 39 4.77 -19.56 1.62
N ILE A 40 4.93 -18.25 1.49
CA ILE A 40 6.19 -17.62 1.10
C ILE A 40 7.35 -17.88 2.08
N VAL A 41 7.04 -18.07 3.37
CA VAL A 41 8.02 -18.47 4.39
C VAL A 41 8.60 -19.86 4.08
N VAL A 42 7.77 -20.80 3.62
CA VAL A 42 8.21 -22.14 3.23
C VAL A 42 9.02 -22.07 1.92
N ALA A 43 8.54 -21.31 0.94
CA ALA A 43 9.27 -21.06 -0.30
C ALA A 43 10.67 -20.48 -0.05
N ARG A 44 10.80 -19.52 0.88
CA ARG A 44 12.09 -18.95 1.28
C ARG A 44 13.01 -19.98 1.96
N LYS A 45 12.47 -20.84 2.82
CA LYS A 45 13.25 -21.92 3.44
C LYS A 45 13.81 -22.88 2.38
N LEU A 46 12.99 -23.28 1.41
CA LEU A 46 13.41 -24.12 0.29
C LEU A 46 14.47 -23.43 -0.57
N PHE A 47 14.25 -22.16 -0.91
CA PHE A 47 15.23 -21.34 -1.62
C PHE A 47 16.59 -21.34 -0.92
N ASN A 48 16.61 -21.19 0.41
CA ASN A 48 17.85 -21.20 1.18
C ASN A 48 18.54 -22.57 1.20
N LEU A 49 17.77 -23.66 1.13
CA LEU A 49 18.28 -25.03 1.14
C LEU A 49 18.94 -25.42 -0.20
N MET A 50 18.56 -24.77 -1.30
CA MET A 50 19.12 -25.06 -2.62
C MET A 50 20.58 -24.63 -2.74
N SER A 51 21.46 -25.54 -3.14
CA SER A 51 22.89 -25.25 -3.40
C SER A 51 23.09 -24.41 -4.67
N LYS A 52 22.33 -24.69 -5.73
CA LYS A 52 22.31 -23.94 -7.00
C LYS A 52 20.99 -23.19 -7.17
N LYS A 53 21.05 -22.00 -7.75
CA LYS A 53 19.89 -21.11 -8.00
C LYS A 53 20.05 -20.47 -9.37
N ASP A 54 18.97 -20.41 -10.14
CA ASP A 54 18.96 -19.78 -11.46
C ASP A 54 17.94 -18.63 -11.50
N ALA A 55 17.86 -17.94 -12.64
CA ALA A 55 16.92 -16.85 -12.85
C ALA A 55 15.46 -17.26 -12.53
N VAL A 56 15.10 -18.52 -12.77
CA VAL A 56 13.76 -19.05 -12.46
C VAL A 56 13.54 -19.11 -10.95
N THR A 57 14.53 -19.56 -10.17
CA THR A 57 14.43 -19.58 -8.70
C THR A 57 14.14 -18.19 -8.11
N TYR A 58 14.89 -17.17 -8.56
CA TYR A 58 14.74 -15.80 -8.08
C TYR A 58 13.40 -15.18 -8.53
N THR A 59 13.04 -15.36 -9.80
CA THR A 59 11.78 -14.81 -10.34
C THR A 59 10.56 -15.44 -9.69
N SER A 60 10.55 -16.75 -9.41
CA SER A 60 9.47 -17.42 -8.68
C SER A 60 9.34 -16.90 -7.24
N LEU A 61 10.45 -16.64 -6.55
CA LEU A 61 10.42 -16.08 -5.19
C LEU A 61 9.91 -14.63 -5.19
N ILE A 62 10.41 -13.80 -6.10
CA ILE A 62 9.99 -12.40 -6.27
C ILE A 62 8.51 -12.33 -6.65
N ALA A 63 8.07 -13.15 -7.61
CA ALA A 63 6.67 -13.26 -7.99
C ALA A 63 5.80 -13.62 -6.78
N GLY A 64 6.22 -14.57 -5.94
CA GLY A 64 5.52 -14.89 -4.68
C GLY A 64 5.37 -13.70 -3.74
N TYR A 65 6.43 -12.88 -3.59
CA TYR A 65 6.39 -11.67 -2.76
C TYR A 65 5.49 -10.56 -3.35
N GLY A 66 5.54 -10.35 -4.67
CA GLY A 66 4.74 -9.33 -5.36
C GLY A 66 3.26 -9.70 -5.44
N ILE A 67 2.97 -10.96 -5.74
CA ILE A 67 1.62 -11.51 -5.86
C ILE A 67 0.81 -11.27 -4.58
N GLN A 68 1.39 -11.44 -3.40
CA GLN A 68 0.60 -11.43 -2.19
C GLN A 68 0.01 -10.05 -1.88
N ALA A 69 0.81 -8.99 -1.92
CA ALA A 69 0.33 -7.64 -1.63
C ALA A 69 -0.45 -7.02 -2.80
N GLU A 70 0.01 -7.23 -4.05
CA GLU A 70 -0.65 -6.66 -5.21
C GLU A 70 -1.98 -7.36 -5.53
N MET A 71 -2.12 -8.66 -5.25
CA MET A 71 -3.42 -9.34 -5.36
C MET A 71 -4.42 -8.81 -4.35
N TRP A 72 -4.05 -8.64 -3.08
CA TRP A 72 -4.98 -8.06 -2.11
C TRP A 72 -5.34 -6.62 -2.47
N ALA A 73 -4.38 -5.80 -2.90
CA ALA A 73 -4.65 -4.45 -3.38
C ALA A 73 -5.58 -4.45 -4.61
N THR A 74 -5.41 -5.41 -5.51
CA THR A 74 -6.25 -5.59 -6.70
C THR A 74 -7.64 -6.07 -6.34
N LEU A 75 -7.78 -7.03 -5.41
CA LEU A 75 -9.08 -7.50 -4.89
C LEU A 75 -9.81 -6.37 -4.16
N LEU A 76 -9.08 -5.54 -3.42
CA LEU A 76 -9.62 -4.38 -2.74
C LEU A 76 -10.10 -3.31 -3.73
N ARG A 77 -9.36 -3.09 -4.84
CA ARG A 77 -9.81 -2.27 -5.97
C ARG A 77 -11.00 -2.90 -6.70
N ALA A 78 -11.05 -4.22 -6.87
CA ALA A 78 -12.15 -4.92 -7.53
C ALA A 78 -13.43 -4.95 -6.68
N GLY A 79 -13.31 -4.95 -5.35
CA GLY A 79 -14.42 -4.79 -4.40
C GLY A 79 -15.20 -3.48 -4.62
N LYS A 80 -14.54 -2.44 -5.16
CA LYS A 80 -15.16 -1.19 -5.63
C LYS A 80 -16.20 -1.43 -6.73
N ILE A 81 -15.94 -2.36 -7.65
CA ILE A 81 -16.74 -2.60 -8.86
C ILE A 81 -18.00 -3.41 -8.52
N HIS A 82 -17.89 -4.41 -7.65
CA HIS A 82 -18.98 -5.35 -7.38
C HIS A 82 -19.78 -5.05 -6.10
N ARG A 83 -19.48 -3.96 -5.36
CA ARG A 83 -20.07 -3.61 -4.05
C ARG A 83 -20.03 -4.76 -3.01
N ASN A 84 -19.24 -5.80 -3.26
CA ASN A 84 -19.11 -6.94 -2.35
C ASN A 84 -18.08 -6.59 -1.27
N THR A 85 -18.57 -6.01 -0.18
CA THR A 85 -17.75 -5.53 0.94
C THR A 85 -17.05 -6.65 1.72
N GLU A 86 -17.50 -7.90 1.63
CA GLU A 86 -16.91 -9.00 2.41
C GLU A 86 -15.50 -9.36 1.93
N ILE A 87 -15.33 -9.44 0.60
CA ILE A 87 -14.03 -9.75 -0.02
C ILE A 87 -13.03 -8.62 0.25
N GLY A 88 -13.51 -7.36 0.19
CA GLY A 88 -12.69 -6.18 0.49
C GLY A 88 -12.23 -6.14 1.95
N GLU A 89 -13.07 -6.56 2.89
CA GLU A 89 -12.72 -6.63 4.31
C GLU A 89 -11.65 -7.69 4.59
N TRP A 90 -11.80 -8.88 4.01
CA TRP A 90 -10.80 -9.93 4.14
C TRP A 90 -9.45 -9.53 3.50
N ALA A 91 -9.49 -8.86 2.35
CA ALA A 91 -8.30 -8.32 1.71
C ALA A 91 -7.61 -7.23 2.55
N ALA A 92 -8.39 -6.36 3.19
CA ALA A 92 -7.89 -5.32 4.07
C ALA A 92 -7.14 -5.89 5.28
N GLU A 93 -7.74 -6.90 5.94
CA GLU A 93 -7.13 -7.59 7.08
C GLU A 93 -5.80 -8.24 6.69
N LYS A 94 -5.77 -8.93 5.54
CA LYS A 94 -4.55 -9.60 5.06
C LYS A 94 -3.44 -8.63 4.63
N LEU A 95 -3.77 -7.45 4.10
CA LEU A 95 -2.75 -6.42 3.80
C LEU A 95 -2.08 -5.90 5.07
N LEU A 96 -2.86 -5.66 6.13
CA LEU A 96 -2.34 -5.15 7.41
C LEU A 96 -1.55 -6.22 8.17
N GLU A 97 -1.93 -7.49 8.09
CA GLU A 97 -1.12 -8.61 8.61
C GLU A 97 0.24 -8.73 7.89
N LEU A 98 0.29 -8.46 6.58
CA LEU A 98 1.49 -8.67 5.77
C LEU A 98 2.52 -7.55 5.88
N ARG A 99 2.08 -6.27 5.86
CA ARG A 99 2.97 -5.09 5.95
C ARG A 99 2.25 -3.96 6.72
N PRO A 100 2.27 -3.97 8.05
CA PRO A 100 1.69 -2.90 8.86
C PRO A 100 2.50 -1.59 8.80
N ASP A 101 3.69 -1.60 8.21
CA ASP A 101 4.56 -0.43 8.04
C ASP A 101 4.24 0.38 6.77
N ASN A 102 3.40 -0.14 5.87
CA ASN A 102 3.17 0.48 4.58
C ASN A 102 2.00 1.49 4.60
N PRO A 103 2.25 2.81 4.48
CA PRO A 103 1.18 3.83 4.50
C PRO A 103 0.20 3.69 3.33
N GLY A 104 0.65 3.16 2.19
CA GLY A 104 -0.18 2.95 1.01
C GLY A 104 -1.32 1.96 1.26
N TYR A 105 -1.12 0.94 2.11
CA TYR A 105 -2.15 -0.07 2.39
C TYR A 105 -3.28 0.51 3.24
N TYR A 106 -2.95 1.28 4.27
CA TYR A 106 -3.96 1.98 5.09
C TYR A 106 -4.81 2.94 4.25
N LEU A 107 -4.18 3.69 3.34
CA LEU A 107 -4.90 4.60 2.45
C LEU A 107 -5.82 3.85 1.48
N LEU A 108 -5.34 2.74 0.91
CA LEU A 108 -6.13 1.93 -0.01
C LEU A 108 -7.36 1.35 0.70
N ILE A 109 -7.17 0.80 1.90
CA ILE A 109 -8.25 0.26 2.75
C ILE A 109 -9.23 1.36 3.16
N ALA A 110 -8.73 2.53 3.57
CA ALA A 110 -9.56 3.68 3.92
C ALA A 110 -10.42 4.13 2.73
N ASN A 111 -9.85 4.24 1.53
CA ASN A 111 -10.58 4.59 0.32
C ASN A 111 -11.66 3.56 -0.02
N MET A 112 -11.39 2.27 0.15
CA MET A 112 -12.41 1.23 -0.02
C MET A 112 -13.57 1.41 0.96
N TYR A 113 -13.30 1.68 2.24
CA TYR A 113 -14.38 1.92 3.21
C TYR A 113 -15.12 3.24 2.95
N ALA A 114 -14.46 4.28 2.44
CA ALA A 114 -15.11 5.52 2.01
C ALA A 114 -16.09 5.25 0.86
N ASP A 115 -15.63 4.54 -0.18
CA ASP A 115 -16.43 4.16 -1.34
C ASP A 115 -17.63 3.29 -0.93
N ALA A 116 -17.46 2.41 0.07
CA ALA A 116 -18.51 1.59 0.65
C ALA A 116 -19.43 2.33 1.65
N ARG A 117 -19.22 3.64 1.87
CA ARG A 117 -19.92 4.48 2.86
C ARG A 117 -19.82 3.98 4.31
N ARG A 118 -18.77 3.22 4.64
CA ARG A 118 -18.50 2.66 5.98
C ARG A 118 -17.52 3.54 6.76
N TRP A 119 -17.92 4.77 7.05
CA TRP A 119 -17.08 5.77 7.73
C TRP A 119 -16.54 5.30 9.10
N ASN A 120 -17.33 4.52 9.84
CA ASN A 120 -16.91 3.95 11.13
C ASN A 120 -15.69 3.02 11.00
N LYS A 121 -15.62 2.23 9.92
CA LYS A 121 -14.47 1.33 9.66
C LYS A 121 -13.27 2.11 9.12
N LEU A 122 -13.51 3.11 8.26
CA LEU A 122 -12.48 4.03 7.79
C LEU A 122 -11.79 4.77 8.94
N ALA A 123 -12.58 5.31 9.87
CA ALA A 123 -12.07 6.01 11.04
C ALA A 123 -11.14 5.10 11.85
N LYS A 124 -11.55 3.85 12.11
CA LYS A 124 -10.70 2.84 12.77
C LYS A 124 -9.38 2.61 12.04
N VAL A 125 -9.39 2.50 10.72
CA VAL A 125 -8.16 2.31 9.92
C VAL A 125 -7.22 3.51 10.06
N ARG A 126 -7.76 4.74 10.07
CA ARG A 126 -6.98 5.97 10.31
C ARG A 126 -6.44 6.05 11.73
N THR A 127 -7.18 5.59 12.73
CA THR A 127 -6.70 5.49 14.12
C THR A 127 -5.55 4.48 14.22
N VAL A 128 -5.71 3.28 13.67
CA VAL A 128 -4.64 2.25 13.66
C VAL A 128 -3.40 2.77 12.92
N MET A 129 -3.55 3.45 11.79
CA MET A 129 -2.43 4.07 11.07
C MET A 129 -1.67 5.08 11.94
N ARG A 130 -2.38 5.86 12.77
CA ARG A 130 -1.79 6.83 13.72
C ARG A 130 -1.07 6.14 14.87
N ASP A 131 -1.68 5.10 15.45
CA ASP A 131 -1.12 4.34 16.57
C ASP A 131 0.18 3.63 16.18
N PHE A 132 0.24 3.10 14.95
CA PHE A 132 1.47 2.53 14.37
C PHE A 132 2.48 3.59 13.90
N ARG A 133 2.19 4.89 14.08
CA ARG A 133 3.02 6.03 13.64
C ARG A 133 3.36 6.00 12.14
N VAL A 134 2.54 5.35 11.34
CA VAL A 134 2.72 5.27 9.89
C VAL A 134 2.17 6.55 9.29
N ARG A 135 3.06 7.45 8.88
CA ARG A 135 2.68 8.70 8.20
C ARG A 135 2.86 8.54 6.71
N LYS A 136 1.87 9.02 5.94
CA LYS A 136 2.06 9.26 4.51
C LYS A 136 3.14 10.34 4.37
N SER A 137 4.10 10.16 3.47
CA SER A 137 4.98 11.26 3.08
C SER A 137 4.10 12.41 2.58
N PRO A 138 4.18 13.61 3.19
CA PRO A 138 3.45 14.77 2.69
C PRO A 138 3.83 15.04 1.24
N GLY A 139 2.95 15.70 0.48
CA GLY A 139 3.38 16.26 -0.79
C GLY A 139 4.49 17.28 -0.54
N CYS A 140 5.64 17.10 -1.17
CA CYS A 140 6.77 18.03 -1.08
C CYS A 140 6.81 18.87 -2.36
N ALA A 141 6.79 20.19 -2.21
CA ALA A 141 7.24 21.11 -3.26
C ALA A 141 8.61 21.68 -2.85
N TRP A 142 9.47 22.00 -3.80
CA TRP A 142 10.76 22.65 -3.52
C TRP A 142 10.67 24.10 -3.95
N VAL A 143 11.03 25.03 -3.06
CA VAL A 143 11.09 26.45 -3.36
C VAL A 143 12.52 26.92 -3.25
N ASP A 144 12.99 27.59 -4.31
CA ASP A 144 14.28 28.29 -4.27
C ASP A 144 14.08 29.65 -3.60
N THR A 145 14.78 29.85 -2.48
CA THR A 145 14.71 31.08 -1.68
C THR A 145 15.94 31.97 -1.87
N GLY A 146 16.75 31.74 -2.90
CA GLY A 146 17.98 32.50 -3.17
C GLY A 146 19.13 32.21 -2.20
N SER A 147 18.86 31.53 -1.08
CA SER A 147 19.86 30.97 -0.15
C SER A 147 19.92 29.44 -0.18
N GLY A 148 19.08 28.80 -1.01
CA GLY A 148 19.02 27.34 -1.19
C GLY A 148 17.60 26.82 -1.46
N PHE A 149 17.53 25.55 -1.84
CA PHE A 149 16.27 24.82 -2.01
C PHE A 149 15.75 24.37 -0.65
N SER A 150 14.60 24.92 -0.25
CA SER A 150 13.90 24.48 0.96
C SER A 150 12.69 23.62 0.58
N PRO A 151 12.50 22.47 1.25
CA PRO A 151 11.28 21.69 1.06
C PRO A 151 10.11 22.42 1.71
N PHE A 152 8.99 22.47 0.99
CA PHE A 152 7.69 22.94 1.45
C PHE A 152 6.77 21.72 1.53
N LEU A 153 6.40 21.31 2.75
CA LEU A 153 5.53 20.17 2.97
C LEU A 153 4.09 20.63 3.12
N VAL A 154 3.15 19.93 2.45
CA VAL A 154 1.72 20.07 2.69
C VAL A 154 1.39 19.53 4.08
N SER A 155 1.65 20.34 5.11
CA SER A 155 1.33 20.24 6.56
C SER A 155 2.28 21.11 7.41
N ASP A 156 3.23 21.85 6.81
CA ASP A 156 4.13 22.75 7.53
C ASP A 156 3.37 23.96 8.11
N THR A 157 2.81 23.76 9.31
CA THR A 157 2.13 24.79 10.11
C THR A 157 3.09 25.57 11.02
N PHE A 158 4.39 25.22 11.01
CA PHE A 158 5.38 25.71 11.96
C PHE A 158 6.50 26.58 11.36
N SER A 159 6.42 26.95 10.07
CA SER A 159 7.37 27.92 9.53
C SER A 159 6.90 29.33 9.88
N GLY A 160 7.79 30.19 10.40
CA GLY A 160 7.45 31.59 10.74
C GLY A 160 6.97 32.45 9.56
N GLN A 161 6.88 31.87 8.35
CA GLN A 161 6.43 32.48 7.10
C GLN A 161 5.03 32.01 6.67
N THR A 162 4.39 31.08 7.41
CA THR A 162 3.06 30.54 7.08
C THR A 162 2.03 31.67 6.91
N ASN A 163 2.03 32.66 7.80
CA ASN A 163 1.10 33.79 7.72
C ASN A 163 1.31 34.64 6.46
N ASP A 164 2.56 34.94 6.11
CA ASP A 164 2.89 35.74 4.93
C ASP A 164 2.46 35.03 3.64
N ILE A 165 2.67 33.71 3.58
CA ILE A 165 2.26 32.87 2.44
C ILE A 165 0.74 32.84 2.29
N TYR A 166 -0.02 32.65 3.37
CA TYR A 166 -1.48 32.67 3.32
C TYR A 166 -2.03 34.06 2.98
N CYS A 167 -1.41 35.14 3.48
CA CYS A 167 -1.74 36.50 3.08
C CYS A 167 -1.50 36.73 1.58
N LEU A 168 -0.38 36.23 1.03
CA LEU A 168 -0.04 36.32 -0.40
C LEU A 168 -1.03 35.53 -1.27
N LEU A 169 -1.36 34.30 -0.86
CA LEU A 169 -2.39 33.47 -1.50
C LEU A 169 -3.75 34.15 -1.49
N GLY A 170 -4.15 34.77 -0.37
CA GLY A 170 -5.39 35.54 -0.28
C GLY A 170 -5.41 36.80 -1.17
N GLY A 171 -4.25 37.42 -1.40
CA GLY A 171 -4.08 38.52 -2.35
C GLY A 171 -4.20 38.05 -3.81
N LEU A 172 -3.50 36.97 -4.15
CA LEU A 172 -3.55 36.34 -5.48
C LEU A 172 -4.96 35.84 -5.81
N ASN A 173 -5.67 35.22 -4.86
CA ASN A 173 -7.03 34.74 -5.06
C ASN A 173 -8.02 35.89 -5.33
N ARG A 174 -7.80 37.07 -4.70
CA ARG A 174 -8.58 38.28 -5.02
C ARG A 174 -8.28 38.78 -6.43
N GLN A 175 -7.00 38.85 -6.81
CA GLN A 175 -6.61 39.25 -8.17
C GLN A 175 -7.17 38.29 -9.23
N MET A 176 -7.19 36.98 -8.97
CA MET A 176 -7.75 35.98 -9.88
C MET A 176 -9.27 36.11 -10.04
N LYS A 177 -9.98 36.56 -9.00
CA LYS A 177 -11.42 36.88 -9.07
C LYS A 177 -11.67 38.18 -9.85
N ASP A 178 -10.80 39.17 -9.69
CA ASP A 178 -10.89 40.46 -10.36
C ASP A 178 -10.53 40.39 -11.86
N THR A 179 -9.70 39.42 -12.29
CA THR A 179 -9.37 39.17 -13.70
C THR A 179 -10.41 38.33 -14.45
N GLY A 180 -11.58 38.06 -13.86
CA GLY A 180 -12.72 37.45 -14.55
C GLY A 180 -12.64 35.95 -14.74
N HIS A 181 -11.76 35.24 -14.02
CA HIS A 181 -11.86 33.79 -13.94
C HIS A 181 -13.05 33.43 -13.05
N LEU A 182 -14.21 33.24 -13.68
CA LEU A 182 -15.40 32.67 -13.05
C LEU A 182 -15.04 31.31 -12.43
N THR A 183 -14.84 31.28 -11.11
CA THR A 183 -15.13 30.07 -10.36
C THR A 183 -16.64 29.93 -10.40
N THR A 184 -17.14 29.03 -11.25
CA THR A 184 -18.49 28.50 -11.09
C THR A 184 -18.64 28.06 -9.65
N GLU A 185 -19.56 28.71 -8.94
CA GLU A 185 -20.06 28.23 -7.66
C GLU A 185 -20.44 26.76 -7.81
N ASP A 186 -19.91 25.92 -6.93
CA ASP A 186 -20.79 25.13 -6.08
C ASP A 186 -20.05 24.69 -4.81
N SER A 187 -20.80 24.72 -3.71
CA SER A 187 -20.49 24.27 -2.35
C SER A 187 -19.61 25.17 -1.46
N SER A 188 -20.15 26.35 -1.15
CA SER A 188 -20.10 26.85 0.22
C SER A 188 -20.90 25.89 1.13
N SER A 189 -20.23 24.92 1.75
CA SER A 189 -20.58 24.37 3.07
C SER A 189 -19.74 23.13 3.39
N GLU A 190 -18.43 23.27 3.67
CA GLU A 190 -17.70 22.20 4.39
C GLU A 190 -16.38 22.65 5.08
N GLU A 191 -16.18 23.94 5.33
CA GLU A 191 -14.94 24.44 5.97
C GLU A 191 -15.07 24.78 7.47
N GLU A 192 -16.16 24.38 8.14
CA GLU A 192 -16.36 24.66 9.58
C GLU A 192 -16.19 23.43 10.49
N LEU A 193 -15.45 22.39 10.08
CA LEU A 193 -15.24 21.18 10.91
C LEU A 193 -13.79 20.77 11.16
N CYS A 194 -12.80 21.65 10.92
CA CYS A 194 -11.39 21.33 11.19
C CYS A 194 -10.75 22.07 12.38
N GLU A 195 -11.49 22.90 13.14
CA GLU A 195 -10.95 23.47 14.40
C GLU A 195 -11.18 22.59 15.64
N GLY A 196 -11.88 21.46 15.50
CA GLY A 196 -12.13 20.56 16.62
C GLY A 196 -11.42 19.22 16.46
N LEU A 197 -10.10 19.17 16.69
CA LEU A 197 -9.35 18.07 17.32
C LEU A 197 -7.87 18.11 16.92
N LEU A 198 -7.09 18.75 17.80
CA LEU A 198 -5.66 18.51 18.02
C LEU A 198 -5.32 17.01 18.10
#